data_AF-A0AA36UJ63-F1
#
_entry.id   AF-A0AA36UJ63-F1
#
_cell.length_a   1.000
_cell.length_b   1.000
_cell.length_c   1.000
_cell.angle_alpha   90.00
_cell.angle_beta   90.00
_cell.angle_gamma   90.00
#
_symmetry.space_group_name_H-M   'P 1'
#
loop_
_entity.id
_entity.type
_entity.pdbx_description
1 polymer ?
#
loop_
_entity_poly.entity_id
_entity_poly.type
_entity_poly.pdbx_seq_one_letter_code
_entity_poly.pdbx_strand_id
1 'polypeptide(L)'
;MNIVGPPLGKVSLVPDDYPEWNINQAIVIYRSIFVHSKFLANYLLAEKTIKLMSSQAKTTAGQHNLTLEICRNLPIPVCSLAEQTQIVAILESKLTACDQLAAELAKQLKQAELLKQVVLKAAFSGSLLDK
;
A
#
# COMPACT_ATOMS: atom_id res chain seq x y z
N MET A 1 -8.19 -24.30 -9.41
CA MET A 1 -6.79 -23.91 -9.09
C MET A 1 -6.84 -23.00 -7.88
N ASN A 2 -6.14 -23.36 -6.80
CA ASN A 2 -6.05 -22.52 -5.60
C ASN A 2 -4.87 -21.56 -5.76
N ILE A 3 -5.10 -20.29 -5.45
CA ILE A 3 -4.03 -19.30 -5.37
C ILE A 3 -3.55 -19.37 -3.92
N VAL A 4 -2.52 -20.18 -3.69
CA VAL A 4 -1.89 -20.35 -2.36
C VAL A 4 -0.68 -19.42 -2.28
N GLY A 5 -0.84 -18.31 -1.57
CA GLY A 5 0.15 -17.24 -1.50
C GLY A 5 -0.09 -16.30 -0.31
N PRO A 6 0.78 -15.30 -0.08
CA PRO A 6 0.77 -14.41 1.08
C PRO A 6 -0.61 -13.75 1.34
N PRO A 7 -0.86 -13.20 2.55
CA PRO A 7 -2.19 -12.72 2.96
C PRO A 7 -2.82 -11.75 1.95
N LEU A 8 -4.17 -11.74 1.92
CA LEU A 8 -4.95 -10.78 1.13
C LEU A 8 -4.43 -9.34 1.30
N GLY A 9 -4.53 -8.55 0.22
CA GLY A 9 -4.09 -7.15 0.22
C GLY A 9 -2.68 -6.92 -0.30
N LYS A 10 -2.11 -7.86 -1.07
CA LYS A 10 -0.90 -7.65 -1.85
C LYS A 10 -1.25 -7.47 -3.32
N VAL A 11 -0.96 -6.28 -3.85
CA VAL A 11 -1.21 -5.91 -5.24
C VAL A 11 0.03 -5.18 -5.76
N SER A 12 0.43 -5.49 -6.99
CA SER A 12 1.50 -4.78 -7.69
C SER A 12 1.07 -4.44 -9.10
N LEU A 13 1.62 -3.34 -9.61
CA LEU A 13 1.63 -3.04 -11.03
C LEU A 13 2.83 -3.73 -11.66
N VAL A 14 2.67 -4.20 -12.89
CA VAL A 14 3.78 -4.68 -13.71
C VAL A 14 4.35 -3.47 -14.43
N PRO A 15 5.62 -3.09 -14.22
CA PRO A 15 6.22 -1.98 -14.92
C PRO A 15 6.68 -2.39 -16.32
N ASP A 16 6.82 -1.40 -17.19
CA ASP A 16 7.22 -1.57 -18.59
C ASP A 16 8.76 -1.62 -18.77
N ASP A 17 9.51 -1.83 -17.68
CA ASP A 17 10.97 -1.81 -17.65
C ASP A 17 11.60 -2.96 -18.47
N TYR A 18 10.87 -4.06 -18.64
CA TYR A 18 11.31 -5.26 -19.36
C TYR A 18 10.21 -5.78 -20.29
N PRO A 19 10.59 -6.42 -21.42
CA PRO A 19 9.61 -7.00 -22.35
C PRO A 19 8.88 -8.20 -21.77
N GLU A 20 9.48 -8.89 -20.78
CA GLU A 20 8.94 -10.11 -20.18
C GLU A 20 9.19 -10.14 -18.68
N TRP A 21 8.24 -10.73 -17.96
CA TRP A 21 8.29 -10.92 -16.51
C TRP A 21 7.96 -12.37 -16.15
N ASN A 22 8.58 -12.88 -15.09
CA ASN A 22 8.25 -14.18 -14.51
C ASN A 22 7.34 -14.00 -13.29
N ILE A 23 6.32 -14.86 -13.17
CA ILE A 23 5.45 -14.91 -12.00
C ILE A 23 5.26 -16.35 -11.51
N ASN A 24 5.01 -16.49 -10.21
CA ASN A 24 4.58 -17.76 -9.64
C ASN A 24 3.12 -18.10 -10.06
N GLN A 25 2.78 -19.38 -10.09
CA GLN A 25 1.43 -19.90 -10.38
C GLN A 25 0.33 -19.42 -9.39
N ALA A 26 0.69 -18.96 -8.21
CA ALA A 26 -0.20 -18.42 -7.17
C ALA A 26 -0.35 -16.89 -7.26
N ILE A 27 -0.36 -16.34 -8.47
CA ILE A 27 -0.62 -14.92 -8.72
C ILE A 27 -1.76 -14.79 -9.74
N VAL A 28 -2.67 -13.85 -9.51
CA VAL A 28 -3.71 -13.48 -10.48
C VAL A 28 -3.28 -12.22 -11.21
N ILE A 29 -3.37 -12.26 -12.54
CA ILE A 29 -3.14 -11.10 -13.39
C ILE A 29 -4.49 -10.55 -13.83
N TYR A 30 -4.71 -9.26 -13.60
CA TYR A 30 -5.76 -8.49 -14.24
C TYR A 30 -5.17 -7.72 -15.41
N ARG A 31 -5.68 -7.97 -16.63
CA ARG A 31 -5.36 -7.19 -17.83
C ARG A 31 -6.65 -6.57 -18.36
N SER A 32 -6.73 -5.25 -18.33
CA SER A 32 -7.90 -4.51 -18.80
C SER A 32 -7.46 -3.36 -19.70
N ILE A 33 -8.23 -3.12 -20.76
CA ILE A 33 -8.12 -1.93 -21.61
C ILE A 33 -9.15 -0.85 -21.23
N PHE A 34 -10.12 -1.18 -20.37
CA PHE A 34 -11.21 -0.30 -19.94
C PHE A 34 -10.97 0.33 -18.57
N VAL A 35 -10.04 -0.23 -17.79
CA VAL A 35 -9.76 0.18 -16.42
C VAL A 35 -8.28 0.52 -16.30
N HIS A 36 -8.00 1.75 -15.86
CA HIS A 36 -6.67 2.24 -15.59
C HIS A 36 -5.99 1.40 -14.50
N SER A 37 -4.79 0.89 -14.75
CA SER A 37 -4.12 -0.08 -13.88
C SER A 37 -3.95 0.42 -12.44
N LYS A 38 -3.56 1.69 -12.25
CA LYS A 38 -3.48 2.29 -10.91
C LYS A 38 -4.83 2.42 -10.21
N PHE A 39 -5.91 2.70 -10.96
CA PHE A 39 -7.25 2.77 -10.39
C PHE A 39 -7.67 1.39 -9.89
N LEU A 40 -7.48 0.36 -10.71
CA LEU A 40 -7.76 -1.02 -10.33
C LEU A 40 -6.91 -1.46 -9.12
N ALA A 41 -5.62 -1.14 -9.09
CA ALA A 41 -4.76 -1.47 -7.96
C ALA A 41 -5.24 -0.83 -6.66
N ASN A 42 -5.59 0.47 -6.69
CA ASN A 42 -6.17 1.16 -5.53
C ASN A 42 -7.52 0.56 -5.11
N TYR A 43 -8.36 0.16 -6.07
CA TYR A 43 -9.63 -0.49 -5.79
C TYR A 43 -9.44 -1.87 -5.11
N LEU A 44 -8.48 -2.68 -5.59
CA LEU A 44 -8.16 -3.99 -5.02
C LEU A 44 -7.55 -3.89 -3.62
N LEU A 45 -6.84 -2.81 -3.33
CA LEU A 45 -6.26 -2.53 -2.01
C LEU A 45 -7.24 -1.88 -1.02
N ALA A 46 -8.38 -1.39 -1.50
CA ALA A 46 -9.37 -0.76 -0.63
C ALA A 46 -9.89 -1.76 0.42
N GLU A 47 -10.01 -1.32 1.67
CA GLU A 47 -10.42 -2.18 2.79
C GLU A 47 -11.77 -2.88 2.52
N LYS A 48 -12.72 -2.17 1.90
CA LYS A 48 -14.02 -2.73 1.51
C LYS A 48 -13.86 -3.90 0.54
N THR A 49 -12.99 -3.76 -0.44
CA THR A 49 -12.71 -4.80 -1.45
C THR A 49 -11.99 -5.98 -0.82
N ILE A 50 -10.98 -5.74 0.01
CA ILE A 50 -10.27 -6.79 0.76
C ILE A 50 -11.27 -7.57 1.63
N LYS A 51 -12.15 -6.89 2.38
CA LYS A 51 -13.18 -7.54 3.21
C LYS A 51 -14.16 -8.36 2.38
N LEU A 52 -14.61 -7.84 1.23
CA LEU A 52 -15.49 -8.55 0.31
C LEU A 52 -14.84 -9.83 -0.25
N MET A 53 -13.56 -9.75 -0.59
CA MET A 53 -12.80 -10.91 -1.08
C MET A 53 -12.55 -11.92 0.03
N SER A 54 -12.22 -11.45 1.24
CA SER A 54 -12.01 -12.31 2.42
C SER A 54 -13.28 -13.04 2.84
N SER A 55 -14.45 -12.42 2.74
CA SER A 55 -15.72 -13.09 3.11
C SER A 55 -16.13 -14.19 2.14
N GLN A 56 -15.67 -14.13 0.89
CA GLN A 56 -15.89 -15.14 -0.13
C GLN A 56 -14.77 -16.20 -0.17
N ALA A 57 -13.62 -15.90 0.44
CA ALA A 57 -12.48 -16.81 0.47
C ALA A 57 -12.79 -18.06 1.31
N LYS A 58 -12.32 -19.22 0.84
CA LYS A 58 -12.40 -20.46 1.61
C LYS A 58 -11.27 -20.46 2.63
N THR A 59 -11.61 -20.66 3.90
CA THR A 59 -10.62 -20.88 4.95
C THR A 59 -10.23 -22.34 4.99
N THR A 60 -8.94 -22.65 4.83
CA THR A 60 -8.40 -24.00 5.01
C THR A 60 -7.21 -23.90 5.94
N ALA A 61 -7.23 -24.63 7.06
CA ALA A 61 -6.17 -24.61 8.07
C ALA A 61 -5.76 -23.19 8.55
N GLY A 62 -6.72 -22.28 8.68
CA GLY A 62 -6.47 -20.89 9.11
C GLY A 62 -5.94 -19.94 8.03
N GLN A 63 -5.76 -20.42 6.79
CA GLN A 63 -5.39 -19.57 5.66
C GLN A 63 -6.62 -19.27 4.78
N HIS A 64 -6.83 -17.98 4.49
CA HIS A 64 -7.80 -17.54 3.51
C HIS A 64 -7.24 -17.75 2.10
N ASN A 65 -7.77 -18.74 1.38
CA ASN A 65 -7.37 -19.01 0.01
C ASN A 65 -8.34 -18.33 -0.94
N LEU A 66 -7.83 -17.40 -1.75
CA LEU A 66 -8.56 -16.86 -2.89
C LEU A 66 -8.53 -17.86 -4.04
N THR A 67 -9.67 -18.07 -4.68
CA THR A 67 -9.75 -18.84 -5.91
C THR A 67 -9.78 -17.88 -7.10
N LEU A 68 -9.32 -18.36 -8.26
CA LEU A 68 -9.38 -17.59 -9.49
C LEU A 68 -10.83 -17.19 -9.86
N GLU A 69 -11.80 -18.01 -9.46
CA GLU A 69 -13.22 -17.72 -9.64
C GLU A 69 -13.68 -16.51 -8.84
N ILE A 70 -13.31 -16.39 -7.56
CA ILE A 70 -13.62 -15.22 -6.73
C ILE A 70 -13.01 -13.96 -7.35
N CYS A 71 -11.76 -14.04 -7.81
CA CYS A 71 -11.07 -12.93 -8.48
C CYS A 71 -11.78 -12.51 -9.78
N ARG A 72 -12.22 -13.47 -10.60
CA ARG A 72 -12.95 -13.20 -11.86
C ARG A 72 -14.34 -12.60 -11.63
N ASN A 73 -15.01 -13.01 -10.56
CA ASN A 73 -16.37 -12.57 -10.23
C ASN A 73 -16.38 -11.29 -9.37
N LEU A 74 -15.23 -10.72 -9.04
CA LEU A 74 -15.14 -9.48 -8.28
C LEU A 74 -15.81 -8.34 -9.08
N PRO A 75 -16.82 -7.65 -8.53
CA PRO A 75 -17.45 -6.55 -9.22
C PRO A 75 -16.51 -5.34 -9.25
N ILE A 76 -15.98 -5.00 -10.43
CA ILE A 76 -15.10 -3.83 -10.60
C ILE A 76 -15.97 -2.64 -11.03
N PRO A 77 -15.97 -1.51 -10.31
CA PRO A 77 -16.65 -0.30 -10.74
C PRO A 77 -15.94 0.27 -11.98
N VAL A 78 -16.71 0.56 -13.02
CA VAL A 78 -16.20 1.15 -14.27
C VAL A 78 -16.85 2.52 -14.48
N CYS A 79 -16.02 3.57 -14.47
CA CYS A 79 -16.37 4.91 -14.88
C CYS A 79 -15.50 5.34 -16.09
N SER A 80 -15.63 6.58 -16.58
CA SER A 80 -14.82 7.03 -17.72
C SER A 80 -13.32 7.03 -17.40
N LEU A 81 -12.46 6.81 -18.39
CA LEU A 81 -10.99 6.84 -18.17
C LEU A 81 -10.51 8.19 -17.60
N ALA A 82 -11.19 9.29 -17.97
CA ALA A 82 -10.91 10.61 -17.43
C ALA A 82 -11.19 10.67 -15.91
N GLU A 83 -12.36 10.19 -15.47
CA GLU A 83 -12.71 10.12 -14.04
C GLU A 83 -11.78 9.17 -13.28
N GLN A 84 -11.44 8.01 -13.85
CA GLN A 84 -10.48 7.08 -13.24
C GLN A 84 -9.12 7.76 -13.01
N THR A 85 -8.64 8.53 -13.99
CA THR A 85 -7.37 9.27 -13.91
C THR A 85 -7.45 10.36 -12.83
N GLN A 86 -8.56 11.10 -12.75
CA GLN A 86 -8.77 12.11 -11.71
C GLN A 86 -8.77 11.50 -10.31
N ILE A 87 -9.44 10.36 -10.12
CA ILE A 87 -9.48 9.64 -8.84
C ILE A 87 -8.07 9.22 -8.42
N VAL A 88 -7.28 8.67 -9.36
CA VAL A 88 -5.89 8.29 -9.11
C VAL A 88 -5.05 9.49 -8.70
N ALA A 89 -5.16 10.61 -9.40
CA ALA A 89 -4.41 11.83 -9.08
C ALA A 89 -4.72 12.37 -7.66
N ILE A 90 -6.01 12.33 -7.26
CA ILE A 90 -6.43 12.73 -5.92
C ILE A 90 -5.83 11.80 -4.85
N LEU A 91 -5.86 10.49 -5.08
CA LEU A 91 -5.28 9.51 -4.17
C LEU A 91 -3.76 9.68 -4.05
N GLU A 92 -3.05 9.79 -5.17
CA GLU A 92 -1.59 9.97 -5.19
C GLU A 92 -1.17 11.26 -4.48
N SER A 93 -1.90 12.37 -4.69
CA SER A 93 -1.66 13.63 -3.98
C SER A 93 -1.78 13.47 -2.46
N LYS A 94 -2.82 12.77 -1.99
CA LYS A 94 -3.03 12.53 -0.55
C LYS A 94 -1.98 11.61 0.05
N LEU A 95 -1.65 10.51 -0.63
CA LEU A 95 -0.64 9.56 -0.17
C LEU A 95 0.74 10.22 -0.10
N THR A 96 1.10 11.02 -1.11
CA THR A 96 2.35 11.79 -1.12
C THR A 96 2.42 12.77 0.07
N ALA A 97 1.31 13.45 0.39
CA ALA A 97 1.27 14.33 1.56
C ALA A 97 1.43 13.55 2.87
N CYS A 98 0.84 12.36 2.98
CA CYS A 98 1.05 11.47 4.14
C CYS A 98 2.51 11.04 4.27
N ASP A 99 3.17 10.66 3.18
CA ASP A 99 4.58 10.26 3.18
C ASP A 99 5.50 11.40 3.61
N GLN A 100 5.23 12.62 3.13
CA GLN A 100 5.97 13.82 3.53
C GLN A 100 5.80 14.13 5.02
N LEU A 101 4.57 14.04 5.54
CA LEU A 101 4.29 14.23 6.96
C LEU A 101 4.98 13.17 7.82
N ALA A 102 4.96 11.90 7.40
CA ALA A 102 5.65 10.83 8.11
C ALA A 102 7.17 11.05 8.15
N ALA A 103 7.76 11.49 7.03
CA ALA A 103 9.18 11.80 6.95
C ALA A 103 9.57 12.99 7.85
N GLU A 104 8.76 14.05 7.87
CA GLU A 104 9.00 15.21 8.74
C GLU A 104 8.87 14.84 10.22
N LEU A 105 7.85 14.06 10.59
CA LEU A 105 7.68 13.57 11.96
C LEU A 105 8.88 12.73 12.42
N ALA A 106 9.37 11.83 11.57
CA ALA A 106 10.54 11.00 11.87
C ALA A 106 11.80 11.87 12.10
N LYS A 107 11.97 12.92 11.29
CA LYS A 107 13.07 13.88 11.45
C LYS A 107 12.95 14.66 12.76
N GLN A 108 11.77 15.14 13.11
CA GLN A 108 11.53 15.90 14.35
C GLN A 108 11.76 15.04 15.60
N LEU A 109 11.32 13.78 15.59
CA LEU A 109 11.59 12.84 16.68
C LEU A 109 13.10 12.64 16.88
N LYS A 110 13.85 12.43 15.81
CA LYS A 110 15.31 12.29 15.87
C LYS A 110 15.99 13.56 16.41
N GLN A 111 15.51 14.74 16.02
CA GLN A 111 16.02 16.02 16.54
C GLN A 111 15.72 16.19 18.04
N ALA A 112 14.52 15.83 18.48
CA ALA A 112 14.14 15.89 19.89
C ALA A 112 15.00 14.96 20.76
N GLU A 113 15.29 13.74 20.28
CA GLU A 113 16.21 12.82 20.95
C GLU A 113 17.62 13.38 21.08
N LEU A 114 18.15 13.95 20.00
CA LEU A 114 19.47 14.58 20.02
C LEU A 114 19.52 15.78 20.98
N LEU A 115 18.51 16.65 20.92
CA LEU A 115 18.40 17.81 21.81
C LEU A 115 18.38 17.37 23.28
N LYS A 116 17.61 16.32 23.61
CA LYS A 116 17.57 15.74 24.95
C LYS A 116 18.96 15.28 25.40
N GLN A 117 19.71 14.60 24.54
CA GLN A 117 21.08 14.17 24.86
C GLN A 117 22.03 15.35 25.07
N VAL A 118 21.92 16.40 24.24
CA VAL A 118 22.72 17.62 24.36
C VAL A 118 22.44 18.34 25.68
N VAL A 119 21.16 18.52 26.03
CA VAL A 119 20.76 19.17 27.29
C VAL A 119 21.23 18.37 28.50
N LEU A 120 21.07 17.04 28.50
CA LEU A 120 21.56 16.19 29.58
C LEU A 120 23.09 16.28 29.69
N LYS A 121 23.81 16.22 28.57
CA LYS A 121 25.27 16.37 28.56
C LYS A 121 25.69 17.71 29.14
N ALA A 122 25.06 18.81 28.72
CA ALA A 122 25.35 20.15 29.22
C ALA A 122 25.02 20.31 30.72
N ALA A 123 23.93 19.70 31.19
CA ALA A 123 23.55 19.68 32.61
C ALA A 123 24.60 18.95 33.46
N PHE A 124 25.04 17.76 33.03
CA PHE A 124 26.04 16.98 33.77
C PHE A 124 27.47 17.51 33.64
N SER A 125 27.79 18.30 32.60
CA SER A 125 29.09 18.97 32.46
C SER A 125 29.16 20.34 33.13
N GLY A 126 28.09 20.78 33.80
CA GLY A 126 28.01 22.10 34.44
C GLY A 126 28.02 23.27 33.46
N SER A 127 27.76 23.03 32.17
CA SER A 127 27.82 24.00 31.08
C SER A 127 26.45 24.58 30.73
N LEU A 128 25.39 24.24 31.48
CA LEU A 128 24.01 24.65 31.20
C LEU A 128 23.66 26.03 31.80
N LEU A 129 24.46 26.53 32.74
CA LEU A 129 24.28 27.85 33.35
C LEU A 129 25.31 28.80 32.74
N ASP A 130 24.86 29.75 31.93
CA ASP A 130 25.66 30.96 31.70
C ASP A 130 25.78 31.72 33.03
N LYS A 131 26.98 32.21 33.34
CA LYS A 131 27.24 33.08 34.51
C LYS A 131 26.51 34.41 34.38
#